data_AF-A0A921MC67-F1
#
_entry.id   AF-A0A921MC67-F1
#
_cell.length_a   1.000
_cell.length_b   1.000
_cell.length_c   1.000
_cell.angle_alpha   90.00
_cell.angle_beta   90.00
_cell.angle_gamma   90.00
#
_symmetry.space_group_name_H-M   'P 1'
#
loop_
_entity.id
_entity.type
_entity.pdbx_description
1 polymer ?
#
loop_
_entity_poly.entity_id
_entity_poly.type
_entity_poly.pdbx_seq_one_letter_code
_entity_poly.pdbx_strand_id
1 'polypeptide(L)' 'AIAARAAGLELMGLSLVTNLAAGIQETPLSHEEVIEAGQAAGPHISRLLAQIVTRIAED' A
#
# COMPACT_ATOMS: atom_id res chain seq x y z
N ALA A 1 5.72 -5.36 10.70
CA ALA A 1 4.78 -4.91 11.75
C ALA A 1 5.07 -5.56 13.11
N ILE A 2 4.92 -6.88 13.26
CA ILE A 2 5.03 -7.57 14.56
C ILE A 2 6.36 -7.28 15.29
N ALA A 3 7.51 -7.54 14.64
CA ALA A 3 8.82 -7.31 15.26
C ALA A 3 9.07 -5.83 15.63
N ALA A 4 8.68 -4.90 14.75
CA ALA A 4 8.83 -3.47 14.99
C ALA A 4 7.97 -2.99 16.17
N ARG A 5 6.72 -3.48 16.29
CA ARG A 5 5.86 -3.19 17.44
C ARG A 5 6.44 -3.79 18.73
N ALA A 6 6.98 -5.01 18.67
CA ALA A 6 7.65 -5.63 19.81
C ALA A 6 8.88 -4.83 20.27
N ALA A 7 9.55 -4.14 19.36
CA ALA A 7 10.66 -3.24 19.64
C ALA A 7 10.23 -1.84 20.13
N GLY A 8 8.93 -1.59 20.32
CA GLY A 8 8.40 -0.32 20.82
C GLY A 8 8.26 0.78 19.76
N LEU A 9 8.36 0.47 18.47
CA LEU A 9 8.17 1.45 17.40
C LEU A 9 6.67 1.75 17.18
N GLU A 10 6.37 3.02 16.90
CA GLU A 10 5.09 3.42 16.34
C GLU A 10 5.01 3.05 14.87
N LEU A 11 3.84 2.60 14.42
CA LEU A 11 3.66 1.99 13.10
C LEU A 11 2.46 2.57 12.38
N MET A 12 2.66 2.89 11.10
CA MET A 12 1.61 3.15 10.13
C MET A 12 1.68 2.10 9.01
N GLY A 13 0.53 1.53 8.66
CA GLY A 13 0.39 0.61 7.53
C GLY A 13 -0.48 1.21 6.43
N LEU A 14 -0.14 0.94 5.17
CA LEU A 14 -0.90 1.35 3.99
C LEU A 14 -1.06 0.16 3.07
N SER A 15 -2.27 -0.02 2.53
CA SER A 15 -2.58 -1.04 1.54
C SER A 15 -3.11 -0.37 0.28
N LEU A 16 -2.52 -0.69 -0.86
CA LEU A 16 -3.10 -0.39 -2.17
C LEU A 16 -4.06 -1.52 -2.52
N VAL A 17 -5.32 -1.20 -2.76
CA VAL A 17 -6.28 -2.15 -3.32
C VAL A 17 -5.99 -2.28 -4.82
N THR A 18 -5.39 -3.39 -5.21
CA THR A 18 -4.94 -3.64 -6.59
C THR A 18 -5.97 -4.39 -7.43
N ASN A 19 -6.83 -5.17 -6.79
CA ASN A 19 -7.81 -6.03 -7.45
C ASN A 19 -8.95 -6.40 -6.50
N LEU A 20 -9.99 -7.05 -7.05
CA LEU A 20 -11.11 -7.56 -6.27
C LEU A 20 -10.71 -8.82 -5.49
N ALA A 21 -11.47 -9.12 -4.44
CA ALA A 21 -11.26 -10.34 -3.68
C ALA A 21 -11.60 -11.59 -4.51
N ALA A 22 -10.99 -12.72 -4.15
CA ALA A 22 -11.27 -14.00 -4.78
C ALA A 22 -12.77 -14.35 -4.71
N GLY A 23 -13.33 -14.78 -5.83
CA GLY A 23 -14.74 -15.15 -5.95
C GLY A 23 -15.71 -13.99 -6.19
N ILE A 24 -15.22 -12.75 -6.34
CA ILE A 24 -16.07 -11.59 -6.68
C ILE A 24 -16.19 -11.38 -8.20
N GLN A 25 -15.11 -11.61 -8.95
CA GLN A 25 -15.07 -11.45 -10.40
C GLN A 25 -15.30 -12.77 -11.14
N GLU A 26 -15.85 -12.67 -12.36
CA GLU A 26 -16.12 -13.82 -13.23
C GLU A 26 -14.83 -14.44 -13.78
N THR A 27 -13.80 -13.61 -13.98
CA THR A 27 -12.49 -14.04 -14.47
C THR A 27 -11.55 -14.39 -13.32
N PRO A 28 -10.65 -15.39 -13.46
CA PRO A 28 -9.65 -15.67 -12.44
C PRO A 28 -8.76 -14.47 -12.12
N LEU A 29 -8.33 -14.36 -10.86
CA LEU A 29 -7.33 -13.36 -10.45
C LEU A 29 -6.01 -13.62 -11.17
N SER A 30 -5.30 -12.56 -11.51
CA SER A 30 -3.97 -12.64 -12.13
C SER A 30 -2.93 -11.87 -11.31
N HIS A 31 -1.66 -12.23 -11.43
CA HIS A 31 -0.60 -11.40 -10.85
C HIS A 31 -0.37 -10.13 -11.68
N GLU A 32 -0.64 -10.20 -12.99
CA GLU A 32 -0.45 -9.09 -13.93
C GLU A 32 -1.34 -7.89 -13.58
N GLU A 33 -2.63 -8.11 -13.27
CA GLU A 33 -3.56 -7.04 -12.86
C GLU A 33 -3.03 -6.28 -11.62
N VAL A 34 -2.38 -7.00 -10.69
CA VAL A 34 -1.82 -6.43 -9.46
C VAL A 34 -0.66 -5.51 -9.79
N ILE A 35 0.21 -5.92 -10.71
CA ILE A 35 1.36 -5.12 -11.16
C ILE A 35 0.89 -3.89 -11.93
N GLU A 36 -0.07 -4.03 -12.85
CA GLU A 36 -0.61 -2.91 -13.63
C GLU A 36 -1.25 -1.86 -12.70
N ALA A 37 -2.09 -2.28 -11.76
CA ALA A 37 -2.68 -1.38 -10.76
C ALA A 37 -1.61 -0.68 -9.91
N GLY A 38 -0.57 -1.41 -9.50
CA GLY A 38 0.58 -0.87 -8.77
C GLY A 38 1.33 0.20 -9.55
N GLN A 39 1.61 -0.05 -10.84
CA GLN A 39 2.26 0.90 -11.73
C GLN A 39 1.41 2.16 -11.94
N ALA A 40 0.11 1.98 -12.19
CA ALA A 40 -0.82 3.09 -12.37
C ALA A 40 -0.93 3.97 -11.10
N ALA A 41 -0.90 3.36 -9.91
CA ALA A 41 -0.97 4.08 -8.64
C ALA A 41 0.36 4.75 -8.22
N GLY A 42 1.49 4.34 -8.81
CA GLY A 42 2.84 4.75 -8.43
C GLY A 42 3.03 6.27 -8.23
N PRO A 43 2.65 7.14 -9.19
CA PRO A 43 2.79 8.59 -9.05
C PRO A 43 1.97 9.18 -7.89
N HIS A 44 0.80 8.61 -7.59
CA HIS A 44 -0.08 9.07 -6.52
C HIS A 44 0.44 8.65 -5.15
N ILE A 45 0.81 7.37 -5.00
CA ILE A 45 1.32 6.84 -3.74
C ILE A 45 2.66 7.49 -3.38
N SER A 46 3.55 7.69 -4.35
CA SER A 46 4.86 8.32 -4.08
C SER A 46 4.71 9.73 -3.51
N ARG A 47 3.77 10.51 -4.07
CA ARG A 47 3.45 11.87 -3.59
C ARG A 47 2.87 11.83 -2.17
N LEU A 48 1.93 10.92 -1.92
CA LEU A 48 1.31 10.77 -0.61
C LEU A 48 2.34 10.37 0.45
N LEU A 49 3.18 9.38 0.17
CA LEU A 49 4.23 8.93 1.08
C LEU A 49 5.23 10.05 1.40
N ALA A 50 5.65 10.82 0.39
CA ALA A 50 6.52 11.98 0.61
C ALA A 50 5.87 12.99 1.58
N GLN A 51 4.59 13.31 1.38
CA GLN A 51 3.85 14.22 2.26
C GLN A 51 3.69 13.67 3.69
N ILE A 52 3.43 12.36 3.84
CA ILE A 52 3.33 11.71 5.15
C ILE A 52 4.66 11.82 5.90
N VAL A 53 5.77 11.46 5.24
CA VAL A 53 7.10 11.51 5.87
C VAL A 53 7.49 12.93 6.23
N THR A 54 7.21 13.92 5.37
CA THR A 54 7.45 15.33 5.69
C THR A 54 6.70 15.76 6.94
N ARG A 55 5.40 15.47 7.05
CA ARG A 55 4.62 15.83 8.24
C ARG A 55 5.13 15.16 9.51
N ILE A 56 5.43 13.87 9.44
CA ILE A 56 5.98 13.12 10.59
C ILE A 56 7.33 13.69 11.03
N ALA A 57 8.13 14.23 10.12
CA ALA A 57 9.43 14.83 10.45
C ALA A 57 9.33 16.25 11.04
N GLU A 58 8.18 16.91 10.87
CA GLU A 58 7.90 18.25 11.41
C GLU A 58 7.26 18.22 12.81
N ASP A 59 6.68 17.08 13.19
CA ASP A 59 6.15 16.77 14.54
C ASP A 59 7.26 16.37 15.53
#